data_AF-A0A529T3S7-F1
#
_entry.id   AF-A0A529T3S7-F1
#
_cell.length_a   1.000
_cell.length_b   1.000
_cell.length_c   1.000
_cell.angle_alpha   90.00
_cell.angle_beta   90.00
_cell.angle_gamma   90.00
#
_symmetry.space_group_name_H-M   'P 1'
#
loop_
_entity.id
_entity.type
_entity.pdbx_description
1 polymer ?
#
loop_
_entity_poly.entity_id
_entity_poly.type
_entity_poly.pdbx_seq_one_letter_code
_entity_poly.pdbx_strand_id
1 'polypeptide(L)'
;PEPSAGDIFLDLEGDPFIGEHGLEYLFGYLASDDHGENAYRGEWALSRAEERQAFERFVDFVMARWEMHPDLHIYHYAPYEPAALKRLMGRYGTREDEIDRMLRAELFVDLYSVVRHAIRASVESYSIKRLEPFYGFVRQVPLPEANSALTNFQANLELGDATSISEETRVAVRGYNEDDCLSTAALRSWLEDRRADFIAAGVDIPRPARGDDGAPNENVAAWLARIAPVIEQLLQGIPDDPADRSEEQQ
;
A
#
# COMPACT_ATOMS: atom_id res chain seq x y z
N PRO A 1 8.67 -5.46 14.10
CA PRO A 1 9.14 -6.82 13.73
C PRO A 1 10.64 -6.77 13.42
N GLU A 2 11.31 -7.90 13.18
CA GLU A 2 12.67 -7.89 12.62
C GLU A 2 12.60 -7.57 11.13
N PRO A 3 13.49 -6.69 10.60
CA PRO A 3 13.50 -6.41 9.16
C PRO A 3 13.82 -7.65 8.33
N SER A 4 13.10 -7.83 7.21
CA SER A 4 13.32 -8.89 6.24
C SER A 4 13.80 -8.31 4.90
N ALA A 5 14.58 -9.09 4.15
CA ALA A 5 14.86 -8.80 2.75
C ALA A 5 13.58 -8.82 1.88
N GLY A 6 12.53 -9.48 2.37
CA GLY A 6 11.22 -9.51 1.75
C GLY A 6 10.40 -8.24 1.96
N ASP A 7 10.79 -7.33 2.84
CA ASP A 7 9.94 -6.20 3.23
C ASP A 7 9.49 -5.33 2.05
N ILE A 8 8.26 -4.83 2.16
CA ILE A 8 7.62 -3.94 1.18
C ILE A 8 7.28 -2.62 1.87
N PHE A 9 7.47 -1.50 1.18
CA PHE A 9 7.01 -0.18 1.62
C PHE A 9 5.94 0.29 0.66
N LEU A 10 4.71 0.41 1.15
CA LEU A 10 3.50 0.67 0.37
C LEU A 10 3.03 2.11 0.58
N ASP A 11 2.71 2.78 -0.53
CA ASP A 11 2.04 4.08 -0.55
C ASP A 11 1.03 4.10 -1.72
N LEU A 12 -0.21 4.46 -1.41
CA LEU A 12 -1.29 4.51 -2.40
C LEU A 12 -1.72 5.95 -2.62
N GLU A 13 -1.84 6.34 -3.87
CA GLU A 13 -2.48 7.60 -4.24
C GLU A 13 -3.91 7.34 -4.71
N GLY A 14 -4.86 7.98 -4.06
CA GLY A 14 -6.26 7.89 -4.43
C GLY A 14 -6.99 9.19 -4.19
N ASP A 15 -8.15 9.29 -4.82
CA ASP A 15 -9.03 10.44 -4.69
C ASP A 15 -10.48 9.98 -4.48
N PRO A 16 -11.10 10.28 -3.32
CA PRO A 16 -12.45 9.88 -2.99
C PRO A 16 -13.53 10.53 -3.87
N PHE A 17 -13.21 11.60 -4.61
CA PHE A 17 -14.16 12.37 -5.41
C PHE A 17 -14.25 11.93 -6.88
N ILE A 18 -13.41 11.00 -7.31
CA ILE A 18 -13.48 10.43 -8.66
C ILE A 18 -14.69 9.49 -8.77
N GLY A 19 -15.66 9.86 -9.61
CA GLY A 19 -16.92 9.15 -9.74
C GLY A 19 -17.73 9.15 -8.44
N GLU A 20 -18.58 8.15 -8.22
CA GLU A 20 -19.40 8.09 -6.99
C GLU A 20 -18.65 7.53 -5.76
N HIS A 21 -17.50 6.91 -5.98
CA HIS A 21 -16.89 6.02 -4.99
C HIS A 21 -15.37 6.13 -4.84
N GLY A 22 -14.75 7.12 -5.50
CA GLY A 22 -13.31 7.39 -5.46
C GLY A 22 -12.45 6.37 -6.18
N LEU A 23 -11.23 6.70 -6.59
CA LEU A 23 -10.32 5.83 -7.34
C LEU A 23 -8.92 5.88 -6.75
N GLU A 24 -8.32 4.72 -6.47
CA GLU A 24 -6.88 4.56 -6.26
C GLU A 24 -6.20 4.57 -7.63
N TYR A 25 -5.54 5.67 -7.96
CA TYR A 25 -4.99 5.88 -9.31
C TYR A 25 -3.51 5.51 -9.42
N LEU A 26 -2.79 5.35 -8.31
CA LEU A 26 -1.41 4.88 -8.30
C LEU A 26 -1.14 3.97 -7.11
N PHE A 27 -0.73 2.73 -7.40
CA PHE A 27 -0.23 1.79 -6.40
C PHE A 27 1.30 1.85 -6.40
N GLY A 28 1.85 2.57 -5.44
CA GLY A 28 3.28 2.72 -5.20
C GLY A 28 3.81 1.71 -4.22
N TYR A 29 4.84 0.96 -4.58
CA TYR A 29 5.52 0.13 -3.60
C TYR A 29 6.99 -0.08 -3.92
N LEU A 30 7.79 -0.12 -2.85
CA LEU A 30 9.21 -0.38 -2.89
C LEU A 30 9.49 -1.78 -2.30
N ALA A 31 10.26 -2.58 -3.01
CA ALA A 31 10.75 -3.86 -2.52
C ALA A 31 12.18 -4.10 -3.02
N SER A 32 12.98 -4.86 -2.28
CA SER A 32 14.32 -5.24 -2.75
C SER A 32 14.24 -6.17 -3.96
N ASP A 33 15.03 -5.89 -4.99
CA ASP A 33 15.20 -6.76 -6.16
C ASP A 33 16.13 -7.95 -5.86
N ASP A 34 16.41 -8.77 -6.89
CA ASP A 34 17.28 -9.96 -6.77
C ASP A 34 18.74 -9.62 -6.42
N HIS A 35 19.14 -8.35 -6.57
CA HIS A 35 20.44 -7.82 -6.19
C HIS A 35 20.45 -7.18 -4.79
N GLY A 36 19.29 -7.13 -4.13
CA GLY A 36 19.11 -6.49 -2.83
C GLY A 36 18.99 -4.97 -2.91
N GLU A 37 18.83 -4.39 -4.11
CA GLU A 37 18.62 -2.96 -4.30
C GLU A 37 17.12 -2.62 -4.22
N ASN A 38 16.81 -1.45 -3.68
CA ASN A 38 15.44 -0.99 -3.60
C ASN A 38 14.88 -0.68 -5.00
N ALA A 39 13.86 -1.42 -5.42
CA ALA A 39 13.20 -1.24 -6.70
C ALA A 39 11.75 -0.76 -6.50
N TYR A 40 11.47 0.45 -6.99
CA TYR A 40 10.13 1.05 -6.95
C TYR A 40 9.28 0.56 -8.11
N ARG A 41 8.01 0.27 -7.82
CA ARG A 41 6.96 -0.02 -8.80
C ARG A 41 5.80 0.93 -8.56
N GLY A 42 5.35 1.56 -9.64
CA GLY A 42 4.18 2.44 -9.65
C GLY A 42 3.19 1.94 -10.70
N GLU A 43 2.11 1.31 -10.25
CA GLU A 43 1.06 0.77 -11.10
C GLU A 43 -0.08 1.79 -11.23
N TRP A 44 -0.23 2.36 -12.42
CA TRP A 44 -1.28 3.34 -12.70
C TRP A 44 -2.63 2.67 -12.95
N ALA A 45 -3.69 3.35 -12.49
CA ALA A 45 -5.06 3.02 -12.78
C ALA A 45 -5.87 4.29 -13.07
N LEU A 46 -6.41 4.42 -14.28
CA LEU A 46 -7.22 5.56 -14.70
C LEU A 46 -8.68 5.15 -14.95
N SER A 47 -9.01 3.89 -14.67
CA SER A 47 -10.34 3.31 -14.77
C SER A 47 -10.53 2.23 -13.69
N ARG A 48 -11.78 1.81 -13.47
CA ARG A 48 -12.12 0.74 -12.51
C ARG A 48 -11.48 -0.59 -12.87
N ALA A 49 -11.50 -0.95 -14.16
CA ALA A 49 -10.86 -2.18 -14.62
C ALA A 49 -9.34 -2.16 -14.38
N GLU A 50 -8.69 -1.00 -14.58
CA GLU A 50 -7.26 -0.86 -14.28
C GLU A 50 -6.98 -0.85 -12.77
N GLU A 51 -7.84 -0.24 -11.95
CA GLU A 51 -7.73 -0.24 -10.48
C GLU A 51 -7.82 -1.66 -9.94
N ARG A 52 -8.80 -2.44 -10.42
CA ARG A 52 -8.92 -3.87 -10.10
C ARG A 52 -7.65 -4.63 -10.46
N GLN A 53 -7.14 -4.46 -11.67
CA GLN A 53 -5.95 -5.18 -12.11
C GLN A 53 -4.69 -4.75 -11.33
N ALA A 54 -4.54 -3.46 -11.01
CA ALA A 54 -3.42 -2.97 -10.20
C ALA A 54 -3.46 -3.55 -8.78
N PHE A 55 -4.66 -3.58 -8.18
CA PHE A 55 -4.91 -4.24 -6.89
C PHE A 55 -4.55 -5.73 -6.94
N GLU A 56 -5.06 -6.48 -7.91
CA GLU A 56 -4.78 -7.91 -8.07
C GLU A 56 -3.28 -8.17 -8.28
N ARG A 57 -2.61 -7.39 -9.13
CA ARG A 57 -1.15 -7.49 -9.36
C ARG A 57 -0.35 -7.22 -8.09
N PHE A 58 -0.74 -6.21 -7.31
CA PHE A 58 -0.08 -5.92 -6.04
C PHE A 58 -0.23 -7.07 -5.05
N VAL A 59 -1.44 -7.60 -4.88
CA VAL A 59 -1.69 -8.72 -3.96
C VAL A 59 -0.94 -9.97 -4.39
N ASP A 60 -0.96 -10.30 -5.69
CA ASP A 60 -0.23 -11.45 -6.24
C ASP A 60 1.28 -11.31 -6.03
N PHE A 61 1.81 -10.10 -6.21
CA PHE A 61 3.21 -9.80 -5.92
C PHE A 61 3.56 -10.04 -4.46
N VAL A 62 2.75 -9.53 -3.52
CA VAL A 62 2.96 -9.74 -2.08
C VAL A 62 2.94 -11.21 -1.74
N MET A 63 1.95 -11.96 -2.23
CA MET A 63 1.79 -13.39 -1.92
C MET A 63 2.98 -14.21 -2.43
N ALA A 64 3.38 -14.02 -3.69
CA ALA A 64 4.56 -14.69 -4.24
C ALA A 64 5.84 -14.33 -3.47
N ARG A 65 5.98 -13.08 -3.04
CA ARG A 65 7.14 -12.64 -2.25
C ARG A 65 7.13 -13.22 -0.84
N TRP A 66 5.97 -13.34 -0.22
CA TRP A 66 5.82 -13.87 1.14
C TRP A 66 6.11 -15.38 1.21
N GLU A 67 5.86 -16.13 0.13
CA GLU A 67 6.30 -17.53 0.02
C GLU A 67 7.84 -17.65 0.08
N MET A 68 8.56 -16.72 -0.55
CA MET A 68 10.03 -16.70 -0.57
C MET A 68 10.62 -16.10 0.72
N HIS A 69 9.92 -15.16 1.33
CA HIS A 69 10.34 -14.45 2.53
C HIS A 69 9.24 -14.54 3.60
N PRO A 70 9.16 -15.66 4.35
CA PRO A 70 8.07 -15.88 5.30
C PRO A 70 8.00 -14.86 6.46
N ASP A 71 9.07 -14.10 6.67
CA ASP A 71 9.24 -13.03 7.65
C ASP A 71 9.03 -11.61 7.07
N LEU A 72 8.55 -11.51 5.83
CA LEU A 72 8.16 -10.26 5.16
C LEU A 72 7.11 -9.49 5.96
N HIS A 73 7.27 -8.16 5.99
CA HIS A 73 6.24 -7.23 6.43
C HIS A 73 5.98 -6.15 5.36
N ILE A 74 4.79 -5.56 5.41
CA ILE A 74 4.37 -4.45 4.57
C ILE A 74 4.29 -3.20 5.46
N TYR A 75 5.25 -2.31 5.29
CA TYR A 75 5.31 -1.05 6.02
C TYR A 75 4.51 0.02 5.30
N HIS A 76 3.77 0.80 6.08
CA HIS A 76 3.00 1.93 5.61
C HIS A 76 2.97 3.01 6.69
N TYR A 77 2.50 4.22 6.35
CA TYR A 77 2.51 5.35 7.27
C TYR A 77 1.10 5.90 7.51
N ALA A 78 0.50 5.51 8.64
CA ALA A 78 -0.91 5.75 9.01
C ALA A 78 -1.89 4.75 8.35
N PRO A 79 -3.17 4.69 8.73
CA PRO A 79 -4.00 3.51 8.47
C PRO A 79 -4.65 3.47 7.07
N TYR A 80 -4.24 4.34 6.14
CA TYR A 80 -4.95 4.51 4.87
C TYR A 80 -4.83 3.27 3.97
N GLU A 81 -3.63 2.74 3.79
CA GLU A 81 -3.33 1.71 2.80
C GLU A 81 -4.02 0.37 3.14
N PRO A 82 -3.94 -0.16 4.38
CA PRO A 82 -4.69 -1.38 4.72
C PRO A 82 -6.21 -1.18 4.63
N ALA A 83 -6.71 0.03 4.88
CA ALA A 83 -8.13 0.34 4.74
C ALA A 83 -8.55 0.41 3.26
N ALA A 84 -7.70 0.97 2.39
CA ALA A 84 -7.90 1.00 0.96
C ALA A 84 -7.89 -0.42 0.37
N LEU A 85 -6.93 -1.28 0.73
CA LEU A 85 -6.89 -2.67 0.28
C LEU A 85 -8.14 -3.45 0.69
N LYS A 86 -8.62 -3.29 1.93
CA LYS A 86 -9.90 -3.89 2.38
C LYS A 86 -11.09 -3.40 1.58
N ARG A 87 -11.13 -2.10 1.25
CA ARG A 87 -12.18 -1.50 0.44
C ARG A 87 -12.16 -2.06 -0.99
N LEU A 88 -10.98 -2.18 -1.60
CA LEU A 88 -10.79 -2.70 -2.95
C LEU A 88 -11.14 -4.18 -3.03
N MET A 89 -10.70 -4.97 -2.06
CA MET A 89 -11.10 -6.37 -1.87
C MET A 89 -12.63 -6.53 -1.89
N GLY A 90 -13.35 -5.78 -1.03
CA GLY A 90 -14.81 -5.85 -0.98
C GLY A 90 -15.50 -5.27 -2.22
N ARG A 91 -14.90 -4.29 -2.90
CA ARG A 91 -15.45 -3.68 -4.12
C ARG A 91 -15.38 -4.65 -5.30
N TYR A 92 -14.23 -5.29 -5.49
CA TYR A 92 -13.96 -6.12 -6.66
C TYR A 92 -14.29 -7.59 -6.45
N GLY A 93 -14.50 -8.03 -5.20
CA GLY A 93 -14.78 -9.42 -4.88
C GLY A 93 -13.64 -10.35 -5.30
N THR A 94 -12.41 -9.84 -5.28
CA THR A 94 -11.20 -10.59 -5.61
C THR A 94 -10.15 -10.46 -4.53
N ARG A 95 -9.30 -11.48 -4.44
CA ARG A 95 -8.21 -11.58 -3.46
C ARG A 95 -8.64 -11.46 -2.00
N GLU A 96 -9.87 -11.87 -1.71
CA GLU A 96 -10.43 -11.85 -0.35
C GLU A 96 -9.59 -12.66 0.62
N ASP A 97 -9.29 -13.91 0.25
CA ASP A 97 -8.55 -14.85 1.09
C ASP A 97 -7.11 -14.38 1.36
N GLU A 98 -6.46 -13.84 0.33
CA GLU A 98 -5.11 -13.31 0.41
C GLU A 98 -5.05 -12.11 1.35
N ILE A 99 -5.91 -11.10 1.18
CA ILE A 99 -5.94 -9.94 2.07
C ILE A 99 -6.27 -10.35 3.51
N ASP A 100 -7.26 -11.22 3.70
CA ASP A 100 -7.64 -11.74 5.01
C ASP A 100 -6.49 -12.49 5.68
N ARG A 101 -5.74 -13.29 4.92
CA ARG A 101 -4.55 -14.00 5.41
C ARG A 101 -3.47 -13.01 5.83
N MET A 102 -3.16 -12.00 5.01
CA MET A 102 -2.18 -10.97 5.34
C MET A 102 -2.56 -10.21 6.62
N LEU A 103 -3.84 -9.94 6.82
CA LEU A 103 -4.35 -9.27 8.03
C LEU A 103 -4.23 -10.16 9.27
N ARG A 104 -4.60 -11.45 9.17
CA ARG A 104 -4.47 -12.40 10.28
C ARG A 104 -3.02 -12.66 10.69
N ALA A 105 -2.11 -12.68 9.71
CA ALA A 105 -0.69 -12.83 9.94
C ALA A 105 0.01 -11.52 10.36
N GLU A 106 -0.74 -10.43 10.50
CA GLU A 106 -0.23 -9.13 10.96
C GLU A 106 0.91 -8.57 10.09
N LEU A 107 0.85 -8.78 8.76
CA LEU A 107 1.91 -8.34 7.83
C LEU A 107 2.04 -6.82 7.79
N PHE A 108 0.94 -6.10 7.98
CA PHE A 108 0.91 -4.64 7.87
C PHE A 108 1.46 -3.98 9.13
N VAL A 109 2.52 -3.19 8.98
CA VAL A 109 3.18 -2.47 10.08
C VAL A 109 3.00 -0.97 9.90
N ASP A 110 2.15 -0.40 10.77
CA ASP A 110 1.90 1.04 10.81
C ASP A 110 3.06 1.78 11.52
N LEU A 111 3.94 2.39 10.73
CA LEU A 111 5.07 3.16 11.27
C LEU A 111 4.64 4.46 11.93
N TYR A 112 3.49 5.05 11.55
CA TYR A 112 2.99 6.23 12.24
C TYR A 112 2.67 5.91 13.70
N SER A 113 1.97 4.79 13.94
CA SER A 113 1.70 4.31 15.30
C SER A 113 3.00 4.03 16.06
N VAL A 114 4.01 3.40 15.45
CA VAL A 114 5.31 3.16 16.09
C VAL A 114 5.95 4.49 16.52
N VAL A 115 6.08 5.44 15.59
CA VAL A 115 6.71 6.73 15.84
C VAL A 115 5.99 7.47 16.97
N ARG A 116 4.66 7.53 16.95
CA ARG A 116 3.85 8.24 17.95
C ARG A 116 4.06 7.73 19.38
N HIS A 117 4.41 6.46 19.55
CA HIS A 117 4.64 5.85 20.85
C HIS A 117 6.13 5.79 21.23
N ALA A 118 7.03 5.82 20.26
CA ALA A 118 8.47 5.66 20.47
C ALA A 118 9.25 6.98 20.47
N ILE A 119 8.77 8.02 19.77
CA ILE A 119 9.55 9.23 19.48
C ILE A 119 8.86 10.46 20.05
N ARG A 120 9.65 11.31 20.72
CA ARG A 120 9.27 12.67 21.09
C ARG A 120 10.09 13.67 20.30
N ALA A 121 9.48 14.24 19.25
CA ALA A 121 10.13 15.19 18.36
C ALA A 121 9.58 16.62 18.54
N SER A 122 10.43 17.63 18.33
CA SER A 122 10.07 19.06 18.37
C SER A 122 9.44 19.52 17.06
N VAL A 123 8.31 18.91 16.70
CA VAL A 123 7.56 19.19 15.46
C VAL A 123 6.09 19.44 15.77
N GLU A 124 5.44 20.24 14.93
CA GLU A 124 4.02 20.59 15.08
C GLU A 124 3.09 19.41 14.75
N SER A 125 3.54 18.52 13.86
CA SER A 125 2.82 17.30 13.51
C SER A 125 3.80 16.15 13.24
N TYR A 126 3.30 14.94 13.40
CA TYR A 126 4.02 13.69 13.09
C TYR A 126 3.71 13.23 11.67
N SER A 127 3.54 14.13 10.69
CA SER A 127 3.55 13.67 9.30
C SER A 127 4.96 13.22 8.93
N ILE A 128 5.09 12.24 8.04
CA ILE A 128 6.40 11.70 7.65
C ILE A 128 7.33 12.81 7.14
N LYS A 129 6.79 13.75 6.35
CA LYS A 129 7.44 14.97 5.84
C LYS A 129 8.09 15.84 6.92
N ARG A 130 7.46 15.94 8.10
CA ARG A 130 8.02 16.70 9.23
C ARG A 130 9.12 15.94 9.96
N LEU A 131 9.17 14.62 9.80
CA LEU A 131 10.15 13.76 10.43
C LEU A 131 11.38 13.50 9.54
N GLU A 132 11.27 13.66 8.22
CA GLU A 132 12.37 13.50 7.24
C GLU A 132 13.71 14.11 7.67
N PRO A 133 13.76 15.33 8.25
CA PRO A 133 15.02 15.90 8.72
C PRO A 133 15.73 15.09 9.82
N PHE A 134 15.00 14.31 10.63
CA PHE A 134 15.57 13.53 11.74
C PHE A 134 16.30 12.28 11.26
N TYR A 135 15.92 11.74 10.10
CA TYR A 135 16.57 10.60 9.46
C TYR A 135 17.30 10.99 8.17
N GLY A 136 17.48 12.29 7.92
CA GLY A 136 18.31 12.81 6.85
C GLY A 136 17.78 12.51 5.44
N PHE A 137 16.47 12.26 5.30
CA PHE A 137 15.88 11.99 4.00
C PHE A 137 15.73 13.28 3.18
N VAL A 138 16.11 13.21 1.91
CA VAL A 138 16.02 14.32 0.95
C VAL A 138 15.19 13.83 -0.23
N ARG A 139 14.01 14.43 -0.38
CA ARG A 139 13.10 14.17 -1.49
C ARG A 139 13.72 14.57 -2.82
N GLN A 140 13.49 13.75 -3.84
CA GLN A 140 13.88 14.06 -5.21
C GLN A 140 12.90 15.06 -5.84
N VAL A 141 11.61 14.94 -5.53
CA VAL A 141 10.57 15.85 -6.01
C VAL A 141 10.27 16.93 -4.96
N PRO A 142 10.44 18.22 -5.27
CA PRO A 142 10.08 19.29 -4.36
C PRO A 142 8.59 19.27 -4.02
N LEU A 143 8.24 19.34 -2.72
CA LEU A 143 6.85 19.28 -2.26
C LEU A 143 5.90 20.30 -2.91
N PRO A 144 6.29 21.56 -3.18
CA PRO A 144 5.39 22.49 -3.88
C PRO A 144 5.04 22.05 -5.30
N GLU A 145 5.99 21.44 -6.00
CA GLU A 145 5.81 20.91 -7.36
C GLU A 145 4.93 19.65 -7.32
N ALA A 146 5.23 18.73 -6.40
CA ALA A 146 4.42 17.54 -6.17
C ALA A 146 2.96 17.88 -5.83
N ASN A 147 2.72 18.80 -4.90
CA ASN A 147 1.36 19.21 -4.52
C ASN A 147 0.59 19.79 -5.72
N SER A 148 1.26 20.61 -6.53
CA SER A 148 0.65 21.20 -7.73
C SER A 148 0.29 20.12 -8.76
N ALA A 149 1.19 19.14 -8.94
CA ALA A 149 0.95 18.01 -9.84
C ALA A 149 -0.19 17.11 -9.36
N LEU A 150 -0.23 16.76 -8.06
CA LEU A 150 -1.31 15.97 -7.47
C LEU A 150 -2.67 16.65 -7.65
N THR A 151 -2.79 17.94 -7.32
CA THR A 151 -4.03 18.69 -7.52
C THR A 151 -4.44 18.75 -8.99
N ASN A 152 -3.49 18.96 -9.91
CA ASN A 152 -3.79 18.95 -11.34
C ASN A 152 -4.27 17.56 -11.80
N PHE A 153 -3.61 16.50 -11.35
CA PHE A 153 -3.94 15.13 -11.70
C PHE A 153 -5.35 14.76 -11.23
N GLN A 154 -5.64 15.02 -9.95
CA GLN A 154 -6.96 14.79 -9.32
C GLN A 154 -8.06 15.57 -10.04
N ALA A 155 -7.87 16.87 -10.29
CA ALA A 155 -8.85 17.70 -10.98
C ALA A 155 -9.20 17.17 -12.39
N ASN A 156 -8.22 16.68 -13.14
CA ASN A 156 -8.49 16.09 -14.46
C ASN A 156 -9.26 14.77 -14.35
N LEU A 157 -8.95 13.92 -13.37
CA LEU A 157 -9.69 12.67 -13.15
C LEU A 157 -11.12 12.91 -12.68
N GLU A 158 -11.34 13.86 -11.76
CA GLU A 158 -12.68 14.27 -11.32
C GLU A 158 -13.54 14.77 -12.49
N LEU A 159 -12.91 15.45 -13.47
CA LEU A 159 -13.57 15.93 -14.69
C LEU A 159 -13.71 14.88 -15.80
N GLY A 160 -13.20 13.66 -15.60
CA GLY A 160 -13.19 12.61 -16.61
C GLY A 160 -12.26 12.88 -17.80
N ASP A 161 -11.27 13.77 -17.65
CA ASP A 161 -10.33 14.19 -18.69
C ASP A 161 -8.91 13.67 -18.42
N ALA A 162 -8.80 12.35 -18.22
CA ALA A 162 -7.51 11.70 -18.00
C ALA A 162 -6.50 11.92 -19.16
N THR A 163 -7.00 12.26 -20.35
CA THR A 163 -6.20 12.58 -21.55
C THR A 163 -5.47 13.92 -21.47
N SER A 164 -5.96 14.86 -20.67
CA SER A 164 -5.33 16.17 -20.47
C SER A 164 -4.21 16.15 -19.42
N ILE A 165 -4.02 15.03 -18.72
CA ILE A 165 -2.94 14.87 -17.76
C ILE A 165 -1.62 14.77 -18.51
N SER A 166 -0.76 15.78 -18.34
CA SER A 166 0.55 15.83 -18.99
C SER A 166 1.52 14.77 -18.46
N GLU A 167 2.49 14.40 -19.28
CA GLU A 167 3.53 13.45 -18.86
C GLU A 167 4.36 14.01 -17.69
N GLU A 168 4.64 15.32 -17.68
CA GLU A 168 5.34 15.97 -16.58
C GLU A 168 4.56 15.85 -15.27
N THR A 169 3.23 15.95 -15.33
CA THR A 169 2.35 15.76 -14.17
C THR A 169 2.43 14.31 -13.67
N ARG A 170 2.37 13.32 -14.58
CA ARG A 170 2.53 11.90 -14.25
C ARG A 170 3.87 11.61 -13.60
N VAL A 171 4.96 12.14 -14.17
CA VAL A 171 6.32 11.98 -13.63
C VAL A 171 6.43 12.60 -12.23
N ALA A 172 5.89 13.79 -12.02
CA ALA A 172 5.93 14.45 -10.72
C ALA A 172 5.12 13.68 -9.65
N VAL A 173 3.92 13.19 -9.99
CA VAL A 173 3.09 12.38 -9.07
C VAL A 173 3.78 11.05 -8.75
N ARG A 174 4.31 10.34 -9.77
CA ARG A 174 5.06 9.10 -9.56
C ARG A 174 6.29 9.32 -8.69
N GLY A 175 7.07 10.38 -8.95
CA GLY A 175 8.26 10.69 -8.17
C GLY A 175 7.93 11.08 -6.73
N TYR A 176 6.80 11.76 -6.50
CA TYR A 176 6.31 12.06 -5.16
C TYR A 176 5.95 10.79 -4.36
N ASN A 177 5.21 9.87 -4.98
CA ASN A 177 4.83 8.59 -4.37
C ASN A 177 6.05 7.66 -4.17
N GLU A 178 7.01 7.68 -5.10
CA GLU A 178 8.31 7.01 -4.95
C GLU A 178 9.10 7.58 -3.76
N ASP A 179 9.14 8.90 -3.60
CA ASP A 179 9.74 9.56 -2.44
C ASP A 179 9.03 9.14 -1.13
N ASP A 180 7.70 8.98 -1.11
CA ASP A 180 6.95 8.52 0.09
C ASP A 180 7.30 7.08 0.46
N CYS A 181 7.44 6.18 -0.51
CA CYS A 181 7.91 4.81 -0.29
C CYS A 181 9.35 4.78 0.25
N LEU A 182 10.27 5.54 -0.37
CA LEU A 182 11.67 5.64 0.04
C LEU A 182 11.82 6.27 1.44
N SER A 183 11.04 7.31 1.72
CA SER A 183 10.99 7.98 3.01
C SER A 183 10.52 7.01 4.11
N THR A 184 9.51 6.20 3.83
CA THR A 184 9.02 5.14 4.73
C THR A 184 10.09 4.08 5.01
N ALA A 185 10.84 3.66 3.98
CA ALA A 185 11.97 2.74 4.12
C ALA A 185 13.13 3.31 4.96
N ALA A 186 13.46 4.58 4.73
CA ALA A 186 14.47 5.31 5.50
C ALA A 186 14.05 5.48 6.97
N LEU A 187 12.77 5.81 7.21
CA LEU A 187 12.21 5.91 8.55
C LEU A 187 12.29 4.57 9.30
N ARG A 188 11.92 3.45 8.66
CA ARG A 188 12.03 2.10 9.26
C ARG A 188 13.48 1.81 9.65
N SER A 189 14.43 2.08 8.77
CA SER A 189 15.85 1.87 9.04
C SER A 189 16.34 2.73 10.22
N TRP A 190 15.94 4.00 10.25
CA TRP A 190 16.29 4.90 11.34
C TRP A 190 15.70 4.48 12.70
N LEU A 191 14.47 3.97 12.73
CA LEU A 191 13.85 3.43 13.94
C LEU A 191 14.62 2.21 14.48
N GLU A 192 15.12 1.35 13.59
CA GLU A 192 15.97 0.22 13.97
C GLU A 192 17.32 0.68 14.55
N ASP A 193 17.94 1.72 13.96
CA ASP A 193 19.16 2.31 14.52
C ASP A 193 18.91 2.87 15.92
N ARG A 194 17.81 3.60 16.12
CA ARG A 194 17.43 4.11 17.45
C ARG A 194 17.20 2.97 18.42
N ARG A 195 16.49 1.91 18.01
CA ARG A 195 16.30 0.73 18.85
C ARG A 195 17.62 0.10 19.26
N ALA A 196 18.58 -0.01 18.33
CA ALA A 196 19.92 -0.54 18.61
C ALA A 196 20.67 0.31 19.63
N ASP A 197 20.64 1.64 19.51
CA ASP A 197 21.26 2.57 20.47
C ASP A 197 20.71 2.36 21.89
N PHE A 198 19.38 2.23 22.03
CA PHE A 198 18.73 2.04 23.33
C PHE A 198 19.04 0.67 23.95
N ILE A 199 19.12 -0.38 23.13
CA ILE A 199 19.53 -1.72 23.60
C ILE A 199 20.98 -1.71 24.08
N ALA A 200 21.89 -1.03 23.35
CA ALA A 200 23.26 -0.86 23.78
C ALA A 200 23.37 -0.08 25.12
N ALA A 201 22.42 0.81 25.39
CA ALA A 201 22.27 1.51 26.66
C ALA A 201 21.61 0.68 27.78
N GLY A 202 21.26 -0.58 27.52
CA GLY A 202 20.68 -1.51 28.49
C GLY A 202 19.16 -1.44 28.63
N VAL A 203 18.46 -0.75 27.72
CA VAL A 203 16.99 -0.75 27.68
C VAL A 203 16.51 -1.98 26.94
N ASP A 204 15.63 -2.76 27.57
CA ASP A 204 14.97 -3.89 26.91
C ASP A 204 13.82 -3.40 26.04
N ILE A 205 13.94 -3.63 24.73
CA ILE A 205 12.92 -3.29 23.73
C ILE A 205 12.63 -4.57 22.92
N PRO A 206 11.71 -5.42 23.40
CA PRO A 206 11.41 -6.68 22.74
C PRO A 206 10.79 -6.44 21.37
N ARG A 207 11.04 -7.36 20.44
CA ARG A 207 10.30 -7.41 19.17
C ARG A 207 8.96 -8.13 19.42
N PRO A 208 7.90 -7.77 18.69
CA PRO A 208 6.68 -8.57 18.69
C PRO A 208 7.01 -10.00 18.25
N ALA A 209 6.35 -10.97 18.87
CA ALA A 209 6.46 -12.36 18.46
C ALA A 209 5.92 -12.51 17.04
N ARG A 210 6.52 -13.41 16.26
CA ARG A 210 5.99 -13.74 14.94
C ARG A 210 4.59 -14.36 15.11
N GLY A 211 3.61 -13.77 14.43
CA GLY A 211 2.25 -14.30 14.38
C GLY A 211 2.17 -15.65 13.66
N ASP A 212 0.96 -16.20 13.63
CA ASP A 212 0.62 -17.35 12.78
C ASP A 212 0.79 -16.99 11.29
N ASP A 213 0.88 -17.98 10.40
CA ASP A 213 0.98 -17.78 8.95
C ASP A 213 -0.34 -17.27 8.30
N GLY A 214 -1.31 -16.93 9.15
CA GLY A 214 -2.61 -16.39 8.77
C GLY A 214 -3.53 -17.42 8.12
N ALA A 215 -3.16 -18.71 8.09
CA ALA A 215 -3.93 -19.73 7.41
C ALA A 215 -5.39 -19.75 7.89
N PRO A 216 -6.37 -19.83 6.96
CA PRO A 216 -7.75 -20.02 7.33
C PRO A 216 -7.92 -21.37 8.04
N ASN A 217 -8.86 -21.44 8.98
CA ASN A 217 -9.21 -22.73 9.58
C ASN A 217 -9.81 -23.69 8.52
N GLU A 218 -9.78 -24.99 8.79
CA GLU A 218 -10.22 -26.02 7.84
C GLU A 218 -11.65 -25.81 7.32
N ASN A 219 -12.57 -25.32 8.17
CA ASN A 219 -13.95 -25.07 7.78
C ASN A 219 -14.07 -23.91 6.78
N VAL A 220 -13.31 -22.82 7.01
CA VAL A 220 -13.26 -21.67 6.11
C VAL A 220 -12.62 -22.08 4.78
N ALA A 221 -11.48 -22.79 4.82
CA ALA A 221 -10.81 -23.29 3.63
C ALA A 221 -11.72 -24.20 2.77
N ALA A 222 -12.45 -25.13 3.40
CA ALA A 222 -13.38 -26.02 2.70
C ALA A 222 -14.58 -25.28 2.10
N TRP A 223 -15.09 -24.25 2.79
CA TRP A 223 -16.19 -23.43 2.29
C TRP A 223 -15.75 -22.59 1.08
N LEU A 224 -14.58 -21.95 1.14
CA LEU A 224 -14.01 -21.15 0.06
C LEU A 224 -13.79 -21.97 -1.22
N ALA A 225 -13.17 -23.15 -1.08
CA ALA A 225 -12.96 -24.07 -2.20
C ALA A 225 -14.28 -24.50 -2.88
N ARG A 226 -15.40 -24.49 -2.13
CA ARG A 226 -16.72 -24.82 -2.66
C ARG A 226 -17.38 -23.66 -3.40
N ILE A 227 -17.20 -22.41 -2.95
CA ILE A 227 -17.91 -21.25 -3.50
C ILE A 227 -17.16 -20.53 -4.62
N ALA A 228 -15.82 -20.57 -4.63
CA ALA A 228 -15.00 -19.87 -5.62
C ALA A 228 -15.43 -20.09 -7.08
N PRO A 229 -15.67 -21.34 -7.56
CA PRO A 229 -16.10 -21.56 -8.94
C PRO A 229 -17.51 -21.03 -9.22
N VAL A 230 -18.37 -20.92 -8.21
CA VAL A 230 -19.72 -20.34 -8.35
C VAL A 230 -19.63 -18.83 -8.49
N ILE A 231 -18.80 -18.17 -7.69
CA ILE A 231 -18.55 -16.73 -7.76
C ILE A 231 -17.99 -16.37 -9.14
N GLU A 232 -16.98 -17.09 -9.62
CA GLU A 232 -16.37 -16.88 -10.93
C GLU A 232 -17.41 -16.95 -12.06
N GLN A 233 -18.28 -17.94 -12.03
CA GLN A 233 -19.37 -18.08 -13.02
C GLN A 233 -20.39 -16.95 -12.93
N LEU A 234 -20.76 -16.52 -11.72
CA LEU A 234 -21.75 -15.47 -11.53
C LEU A 234 -21.23 -14.09 -11.95
N LEU A 235 -19.94 -13.81 -11.76
CA LEU A 235 -19.33 -12.53 -12.11
C LEU A 235 -18.84 -12.48 -13.56
N GLN A 236 -18.92 -13.59 -14.30
CA GLN A 236 -18.43 -13.65 -15.67
C GLN A 236 -19.16 -12.66 -16.59
N GLY A 237 -18.41 -11.69 -17.12
CA GLY A 237 -18.93 -10.69 -18.05
C GLY A 237 -19.71 -9.54 -17.41
N ILE A 238 -19.69 -9.42 -16.08
CA ILE A 238 -20.26 -8.26 -15.37
C ILE A 238 -19.20 -7.15 -15.29
N PRO A 239 -19.47 -5.93 -15.81
CA PRO A 239 -18.57 -4.79 -15.69
C PRO A 239 -18.26 -4.40 -14.24
N ASP A 240 -17.01 -3.99 -13.99
CA ASP A 240 -16.57 -3.52 -12.67
C ASP A 240 -17.26 -2.21 -12.28
N ASP A 241 -17.48 -1.30 -13.23
CA ASP A 241 -18.24 -0.08 -13.01
C ASP A 241 -19.75 -0.38 -13.05
N PRO A 242 -20.51 -0.12 -11.97
CA PRO A 242 -21.96 -0.27 -11.96
C PRO A 242 -22.68 0.54 -13.05
N ALA A 243 -22.10 1.67 -13.49
CA ALA A 243 -22.66 2.51 -14.56
C ALA A 243 -22.60 1.83 -15.93
N ASP A 244 -21.70 0.87 -16.13
CA ASP A 244 -21.53 0.14 -17.38
C ASP A 244 -22.39 -1.16 -17.44
N ARG A 245 -23.09 -1.51 -16.35
CA ARG A 245 -23.92 -2.72 -16.27
C ARG A 245 -25.28 -2.52 -16.93
N SER A 246 -25.75 -3.54 -17.66
CA SER A 246 -27.14 -3.58 -18.15
C SER A 246 -28.14 -3.84 -17.02
N GLU A 247 -29.45 -3.64 -17.26
CA GLU A 247 -30.51 -3.94 -16.27
C GLU A 247 -30.49 -5.40 -15.79
N GLU A 248 -30.08 -6.35 -16.65
CA GLU A 248 -29.95 -7.76 -16.27
C GLU A 248 -28.69 -8.06 -15.42
N GLN A 249 -27.72 -7.14 -15.39
CA GLN A 249 -26.44 -7.25 -14.68
C GLN A 249 -26.39 -6.42 -13.37
N GLN A 250 -27.46 -5.69 -13.05
CA GLN A 250 -27.62 -4.93 -11.79
C GLN A 250 -28.25 -5.80 -10.69
#